data_AF-A0A2V5MXJ0-F1
#
_entry.id   AF-A0A2V5MXJ0-F1
#
_cell.length_a   1.000
_cell.length_b   1.000
_cell.length_c   1.000
_cell.angle_alpha   90.00
_cell.angle_beta   90.00
_cell.angle_gamma   90.00
#
_symmetry.space_group_name_H-M   'P 1'
#
loop_
_entity.id
_entity.type
_entity.pdbx_description
1 polymer ?
#
loop_
_entity_poly.entity_id
_entity_poly.type
_entity_poly.pdbx_seq_one_letter_code
_entity_poly.pdbx_strand_id
1 'polypeptide(L)'
;MLLHIARVLFILLEVLVLFNLLIVVHEVGHFLAARWRGLYIEKFGIWFGKSIWKKTINGVQYSLGSLPFGGFVALPQLAPMDIIEGKADVDRAKLPKISVVDKIVVAFAGPLFSFLLAVL
;
A
#
# COMPACT_ATOMS: atom_id res chain seq x y z
N MET A 1 6.46 -36.61 -15.27
CA MET A 1 7.36 -35.74 -14.47
C MET A 1 7.41 -34.31 -15.03
N LEU A 2 7.83 -34.09 -16.28
CA LEU A 2 7.96 -32.75 -16.88
C LEU A 2 6.66 -31.92 -16.86
N LEU A 3 5.53 -32.49 -17.30
CA LEU A 3 4.22 -31.83 -17.28
C LEU A 3 3.74 -31.44 -15.87
N HIS A 4 4.13 -32.22 -14.86
CA HIS A 4 3.78 -31.91 -13.47
C HIS A 4 4.57 -30.70 -12.96
N ILE A 5 5.88 -30.64 -13.27
CA ILE A 5 6.72 -29.49 -12.92
C ILE A 5 6.20 -28.22 -13.62
N ALA A 6 5.89 -28.31 -14.92
CA ALA A 6 5.32 -27.19 -15.67
C ALA A 6 4.00 -26.68 -15.07
N ARG A 7 3.10 -27.59 -14.68
CA ARG A 7 1.83 -27.23 -14.01
C ARG A 7 2.07 -26.50 -12.69
N VAL A 8 3.00 -26.98 -11.87
CA VAL A 8 3.30 -26.35 -10.57
C VAL A 8 3.88 -24.95 -10.78
N LEU A 9 4.82 -24.78 -11.72
CA LEU A 9 5.38 -23.47 -12.04
C LEU A 9 4.31 -22.49 -12.53
N PHE A 10 3.38 -22.97 -13.34
CA PHE A 10 2.26 -22.17 -13.83
C PHE A 10 1.35 -21.70 -12.68
N ILE A 11 0.97 -22.60 -11.76
CA ILE A 11 0.17 -22.25 -10.58
C ILE A 11 0.90 -21.21 -9.70
N LEU A 12 2.21 -21.38 -9.49
CA LEU A 12 3.00 -20.43 -8.71
C LEU A 12 3.01 -19.04 -9.37
N LEU A 13 3.10 -18.99 -10.70
CA LEU A 13 3.03 -17.74 -11.45
C LEU A 13 1.65 -17.09 -11.32
N GLU A 14 0.56 -17.86 -11.47
CA GLU A 14 -0.81 -17.34 -11.29
C GLU A 14 -1.01 -16.77 -9.90
N VAL A 15 -0.61 -17.50 -8.86
CA VAL A 15 -0.70 -17.02 -7.47
C VAL A 15 0.08 -15.73 -7.29
N LEU A 16 1.31 -15.66 -7.82
CA LEU A 16 2.13 -14.45 -7.72
C LEU A 16 1.46 -13.25 -8.41
N VAL A 17 0.93 -13.44 -9.61
CA VAL A 17 0.27 -12.37 -10.38
C VAL A 17 -1.00 -11.89 -9.68
N LEU A 18 -1.88 -12.81 -9.29
CA LEU A 18 -3.15 -12.47 -8.63
C LEU A 18 -2.93 -11.82 -7.26
N PHE A 19 -1.96 -12.32 -6.48
CA PHE A 19 -1.61 -11.75 -5.19
C PHE A 19 -1.08 -10.32 -5.34
N ASN A 20 -0.23 -10.06 -6.33
CA ASN A 20 0.29 -8.73 -6.59
C ASN A 20 -0.79 -7.77 -7.10
N LEU A 21 -1.70 -8.23 -7.95
CA LEU A 21 -2.85 -7.44 -8.38
C LEU A 21 -3.71 -7.02 -7.17
N LEU A 22 -4.00 -7.97 -6.27
CA LEU A 22 -4.76 -7.71 -5.06
C LEU A 22 -4.07 -6.66 -4.18
N ILE A 23 -2.76 -6.79 -3.93
CA ILE A 23 -1.98 -5.82 -3.16
C ILE A 23 -2.08 -4.43 -3.78
N VAL A 24 -1.86 -4.29 -5.09
CA VAL A 24 -1.92 -2.98 -5.75
C VAL A 24 -3.28 -2.33 -5.56
N VAL A 25 -4.36 -3.08 -5.77
CA VAL A 25 -5.72 -2.55 -5.62
C VAL A 25 -6.05 -2.22 -4.16
N HIS A 26 -5.56 -3.03 -3.21
CA HIS A 26 -5.68 -2.78 -1.77
C HIS A 26 -5.05 -1.45 -1.36
N GLU A 27 -3.77 -1.25 -1.70
CA GLU A 27 -3.05 -0.02 -1.34
C GLU A 27 -3.62 1.20 -2.06
N VAL A 28 -4.08 1.03 -3.31
CA VAL A 28 -4.79 2.10 -4.04
C VAL A 28 -6.07 2.51 -3.30
N GLY A 29 -6.81 1.56 -2.71
CA GLY A 29 -7.97 1.86 -1.87
C GLY A 29 -7.62 2.76 -0.69
N HIS A 30 -6.58 2.41 0.08
CA HIS A 30 -6.07 3.25 1.17
C HIS A 30 -5.64 4.64 0.69
N PHE A 31 -4.86 4.69 -0.39
CA PHE A 31 -4.33 5.93 -0.96
C PHE A 31 -5.44 6.89 -1.42
N LEU A 32 -6.43 6.37 -2.16
CA LEU A 32 -7.55 7.16 -2.66
C LEU A 32 -8.43 7.67 -1.51
N ALA A 33 -8.71 6.82 -0.52
CA ALA A 33 -9.46 7.25 0.67
C ALA A 33 -8.70 8.33 1.45
N ALA A 34 -7.40 8.18 1.65
CA ALA A 34 -6.58 9.18 2.33
C ALA A 34 -6.57 10.51 1.56
N ARG A 35 -6.41 10.48 0.24
CA ARG A 35 -6.51 11.69 -0.61
C ARG A 35 -7.87 12.35 -0.50
N TRP A 36 -8.95 11.56 -0.56
CA TRP A 36 -10.33 12.06 -0.48
C TRP A 36 -10.65 12.69 0.87
N ARG A 37 -10.17 12.11 1.97
CA ARG A 37 -10.32 12.66 3.33
C ARG A 37 -9.34 13.78 3.65
N GLY A 38 -8.47 14.16 2.71
CA GLY A 38 -7.50 15.26 2.88
C GLY A 38 -6.35 14.94 3.83
N LEU A 39 -6.01 13.66 4.00
CA LEU A 39 -4.87 13.23 4.81
C LEU A 39 -3.54 13.56 4.10
N TYR A 40 -2.53 13.82 4.91
CA TYR A 40 -1.16 13.98 4.45
C TYR A 40 -0.55 12.61 4.17
N ILE A 41 -0.14 12.40 2.93
CA ILE A 41 0.49 11.16 2.47
C ILE A 41 1.97 11.44 2.24
N GLU A 42 2.84 10.81 3.02
CA GLU A 42 4.28 10.99 2.87
C GLU A 42 4.81 10.13 1.72
N LYS A 43 4.42 8.85 1.73
CA LYS A 43 4.92 7.84 0.78
C LYS A 43 3.81 6.90 0.36
N PHE A 44 3.82 6.49 -0.90
CA PHE A 44 3.00 5.43 -1.45
C PHE A 44 3.94 4.43 -2.12
N GLY A 45 4.02 3.23 -1.57
CA GLY A 45 4.94 2.19 -2.00
C GLY A 45 4.19 0.94 -2.44
N ILE A 46 4.50 0.45 -3.63
CA ILE A 46 4.13 -0.91 -4.05
C ILE A 46 5.40 -1.75 -3.94
N TRP A 47 5.29 -2.96 -3.40
CA TRP A 47 6.40 -3.89 -3.14
C TRP A 47 7.35 -3.44 -2.03
N PHE A 48 7.83 -4.39 -1.24
CA PHE A 48 8.80 -4.15 -0.18
C PHE A 48 10.26 -4.19 -0.69
N GLY A 49 11.20 -3.93 0.23
CA GLY A 49 12.63 -4.04 -0.02
C GLY A 49 13.24 -2.77 -0.63
N LYS A 50 14.38 -2.92 -1.31
CA LYS A 50 15.10 -1.79 -1.88
C LYS A 50 14.29 -1.22 -3.04
N SER A 51 14.02 0.08 -2.98
CA SER A 51 13.34 0.77 -4.07
C SER A 51 14.13 0.64 -5.37
N ILE A 52 13.53 -0.01 -6.37
CA ILE A 52 14.03 -0.07 -7.74
C ILE A 52 13.76 1.27 -8.42
N TRP A 53 12.60 1.84 -8.12
CA TRP A 53 12.18 3.12 -8.65
C TRP A 53 11.52 3.97 -7.57
N LYS A 54 11.78 5.27 -7.60
CA LYS A 54 11.16 6.26 -6.73
C LYS A 54 10.99 7.59 -7.45
N LYS A 55 9.87 8.26 -7.22
CA LYS A 55 9.61 9.61 -7.73
C LYS A 55 8.67 10.36 -6.81
N THR A 56 9.01 11.60 -6.49
CA THR A 56 8.13 12.48 -5.70
C THR A 56 7.25 13.30 -6.64
N ILE A 57 5.94 13.24 -6.46
CA ILE A 57 4.95 14.00 -7.26
C ILE A 57 3.94 14.60 -6.29
N ASN A 58 3.72 15.92 -6.36
CA ASN A 58 2.75 16.64 -5.53
C ASN A 58 2.92 16.38 -4.02
N GLY A 59 4.17 16.32 -3.56
CA GLY A 59 4.50 16.09 -2.15
C GLY A 59 4.43 14.64 -1.66
N VAL A 60 4.01 13.70 -2.51
CA VAL A 60 3.97 12.26 -2.19
C VAL A 60 5.14 11.55 -2.87
N GLN A 61 5.93 10.78 -2.12
CA GLN A 61 6.95 9.91 -2.70
C GLN A 61 6.32 8.58 -3.14
N TYR A 62 6.29 8.35 -4.45
CA TYR A 62 5.89 7.07 -5.05
C TYR A 62 7.14 6.18 -5.13
N SER A 63 7.03 4.92 -4.70
CA SER A 63 8.11 3.95 -4.81
C SER A 63 7.62 2.60 -5.31
N LEU A 64 8.50 1.90 -6.02
CA LEU A 64 8.38 0.50 -6.38
C LEU A 64 9.56 -0.26 -5.77
N GLY A 65 9.27 -1.18 -4.84
CA GLY A 65 10.25 -2.03 -4.18
C GLY A 65 10.82 -3.13 -5.08
N SER A 66 11.74 -3.92 -4.53
CA SER A 66 12.37 -5.04 -5.25
C SER A 66 11.74 -6.40 -4.94
N LEU A 67 10.97 -6.48 -3.87
CA LEU A 67 10.34 -7.71 -3.40
C LEU A 67 8.83 -7.62 -3.67
N PRO A 68 8.26 -8.47 -4.54
CA PRO A 68 6.85 -8.41 -4.97
C PRO A 68 5.90 -8.96 -3.89
N PHE A 69 6.08 -8.48 -2.67
CA PHE A 69 5.34 -8.81 -1.47
C PHE A 69 4.96 -7.49 -0.81
N GLY A 70 3.65 -7.31 -0.59
CA GLY A 70 3.07 -6.17 0.11
C GLY A 70 3.23 -4.80 -0.58
N GLY A 71 2.85 -3.78 0.17
CA GLY A 71 2.87 -2.37 -0.19
C GLY A 71 2.53 -1.55 1.06
N PHE A 72 2.56 -0.23 0.95
CA PHE A 72 2.24 0.65 2.07
C PHE A 72 1.82 2.05 1.63
N VAL A 73 0.98 2.68 2.44
CA VAL A 73 0.65 4.10 2.38
C VAL A 73 1.07 4.75 3.69
N ALA A 74 2.21 5.46 3.68
CA ALA A 74 2.75 6.09 4.87
C ALA A 74 1.92 7.35 5.21
N LEU A 75 1.17 7.24 6.29
CA LEU A 75 0.25 8.25 6.79
C LEU A 75 0.67 8.67 8.21
N PRO A 76 1.54 9.70 8.35
CA PRO A 76 2.10 10.09 9.64
C PRO A 76 1.06 10.44 10.71
N GLN A 77 -0.17 10.78 10.30
CA GLN A 77 -1.30 11.12 11.16
C GLN A 77 -2.03 9.87 11.74
N LEU A 78 -1.86 8.70 11.11
CA LEU A 78 -2.46 7.44 11.53
C LEU A 78 -1.56 6.59 12.41
N ALA A 79 -0.25 6.80 12.40
CA ALA A 79 0.70 6.04 13.20
C ALA A 79 0.68 6.48 14.68
N PRO A 80 0.18 5.68 15.64
CA PRO A 80 0.77 5.66 16.97
C PRO A 80 2.06 4.83 16.88
N MET A 81 3.14 5.34 17.46
CA MET A 81 4.44 4.67 17.65
C MET A 81 5.39 4.57 16.44
N ASP A 82 6.55 5.18 16.63
CA ASP A 82 7.77 5.18 15.81
C ASP A 82 8.49 3.82 15.68
N ILE A 83 7.76 2.70 15.72
CA ILE A 83 8.36 1.38 15.95
C ILE A 83 8.39 0.51 14.68
N ILE A 84 7.58 0.80 13.65
CA ILE A 84 7.44 -0.10 12.49
C ILE A 84 7.89 0.52 11.15
N GLU A 85 7.72 1.83 10.92
CA GLU A 85 7.91 2.43 9.57
C GLU A 85 9.16 3.32 9.40
N GLY A 86 10.00 3.43 10.43
CA GLY A 86 11.08 4.42 10.44
C GLY A 86 10.54 5.84 10.73
N LYS A 87 11.44 6.75 11.09
CA LYS A 87 11.05 8.13 11.43
C LYS A 87 10.32 8.76 10.24
N ALA A 88 9.12 9.29 10.49
CA ALA A 88 8.45 10.16 9.53
C ALA A 88 9.41 11.30 9.17
N ASP A 89 9.55 11.62 7.88
CA ASP A 89 10.43 12.70 7.41
C ASP A 89 9.85 14.09 7.79
N VAL A 90 8.64 14.11 8.34
CA VAL A 90 7.85 15.31 8.62
C VAL A 90 7.43 15.34 10.08
N ASP A 91 7.53 16.52 10.69
CA ASP A 91 7.11 16.76 12.08
C ASP A 91 5.59 16.60 12.23
N ARG A 92 5.18 15.48 12.85
CA ARG A 92 3.77 15.13 13.07
C ARG A 92 3.00 16.23 13.82
N ALA A 93 3.67 17.01 14.66
CA ALA A 93 3.03 18.08 15.45
C ALA A 93 2.51 19.24 14.58
N LYS A 94 3.02 19.38 13.35
CA LYS A 94 2.59 20.41 12.40
C LYS A 94 1.45 19.97 11.48
N LEU A 95 1.10 18.68 11.50
CA LEU A 95 0.03 18.15 10.64
C LEU A 95 -1.34 18.39 11.29
N PRO A 96 -2.38 18.66 10.47
CA PRO A 96 -3.73 18.83 10.98
C PRO A 96 -4.20 17.54 11.66
N LYS A 97 -4.88 17.68 12.79
CA LYS A 97 -5.48 16.54 13.50
C LYS A 97 -6.58 15.95 12.62
N ILE A 98 -6.61 14.63 12.54
CA ILE A 98 -7.62 13.89 11.78
C ILE A 98 -8.64 13.26 12.72
N SER A 99 -9.89 13.16 12.27
CA SER A 99 -10.95 12.56 13.06
C SER A 99 -10.78 11.04 13.12
N VAL A 100 -11.36 10.39 14.14
CA VAL A 100 -11.39 8.93 14.25
C VAL A 100 -12.11 8.30 13.04
N VAL A 101 -13.13 8.98 12.51
CA VAL A 101 -13.86 8.54 11.32
C VAL A 101 -12.94 8.49 10.10
N ASP A 102 -12.07 9.48 9.92
CA ASP A 102 -11.10 9.46 8.81
C ASP A 102 -10.17 8.24 8.90
N LYS A 103 -9.73 7.91 10.13
CA LYS A 103 -8.89 6.74 10.35
C LYS A 103 -9.59 5.45 9.96
N ILE A 104 -10.85 5.31 10.38
CA ILE A 104 -11.67 4.12 10.08
C ILE A 104 -11.92 4.03 8.57
N VAL A 105 -12.32 5.12 7.92
CA VAL A 105 -12.57 5.15 6.47
C VAL A 105 -11.34 4.72 5.70
N VAL A 106 -10.17 5.29 6.02
CA VAL A 106 -8.93 4.96 5.33
C VAL A 106 -8.52 3.52 5.62
N ALA A 107 -8.53 3.06 6.87
CA ALA A 107 -8.18 1.68 7.22
C ALA A 107 -9.12 0.63 6.60
N PHE A 108 -10.40 0.96 6.37
CA PHE A 108 -11.35 0.05 5.75
C PHE A 108 -11.29 0.05 4.21
N ALA A 109 -10.81 1.14 3.61
CA ALA A 109 -10.84 1.31 2.15
C ALA A 109 -10.02 0.24 1.39
N GLY A 110 -8.86 -0.17 1.92
CA GLY A 110 -8.04 -1.22 1.28
C GLY A 110 -8.75 -2.57 1.19
N PRO A 111 -9.25 -3.13 2.32
CA PRO A 111 -10.08 -4.33 2.30
C PRO A 111 -11.32 -4.21 1.41
N LEU A 112 -12.00 -3.06 1.43
CA LEU A 112 -13.17 -2.83 0.58
C LEU A 112 -12.81 -2.92 -0.92
N PHE A 113 -11.73 -2.27 -1.35
CA PHE A 113 -11.28 -2.31 -2.74
C PHE A 113 -10.86 -3.72 -3.15
N SER A 114 -10.21 -4.45 -2.23
CA SER A 114 -9.85 -5.86 -2.44
C SER A 114 -11.08 -6.73 -2.65
N PHE A 115 -12.12 -6.52 -1.85
CA PHE A 115 -13.38 -7.23 -1.97
C PHE A 115 -14.11 -6.88 -3.28
N LEU A 116 -14.14 -5.60 -3.66
CA LEU A 116 -14.74 -5.17 -4.93
C LEU A 116 -14.03 -5.79 -6.14
N LEU A 117 -12.70 -5.87 -6.12
CA LEU A 117 -11.94 -6.57 -7.15
C LEU A 117 -12.29 -8.06 -7.21
N ALA A 118 -12.49 -8.70 -6.07
CA ALA A 118 -12.80 -10.13 -6.01
C ALA A 118 -14.22 -10.47 -6.50
N VAL A 119 -15.15 -9.51 -6.42
CA VAL A 119 -16.54 -9.68 -6.88
C VAL A 119 -16.68 -9.39 -8.39
N LEU A 120 -15.79 -8.57 -8.96
CA LEU A 120 -15.75 -8.21 -10.38
C LEU A 120 -15.18 -9.35 -11.24
#